data_AF-A0A2S2P429-F1
#
_entry.id   AF-A0A2S2P429-F1
#
_cell.length_a   1.000
_cell.length_b   1.000
_cell.length_c   1.000
_cell.angle_alpha   90.00
_cell.angle_beta   90.00
_cell.angle_gamma   90.00
#
_symmetry.space_group_name_H-M   'P 1'
#
loop_
_entity.id
_entity.type
_entity.pdbx_description
1 polymer ?
#
loop_
_entity_poly.entity_id
_entity_poly.type
_entity_poly.pdbx_seq_one_letter_code
_entity_poly.pdbx_strand_id
1 'polypeptide(L)'
;MTKNTKSRFSCVTCQSSDLKTINDPIAKLDTKMSDIIKSVNFMSNQFDDFNKKLESSLIEMKLLRNDNEKIKTENLRLSNEILEIKQKLDSFEQHNLGISVEIKGIPKSPNENCLAIVQQIAKKLNTTITTTEATRLSTSNNSYPIIIANLETA
;
A
#
# COMPACT_ATOMS: atom_id res chain seq x y z
N MET A 1 13.31 27.46 -106.87
CA MET A 1 14.53 27.53 -106.04
C MET A 1 14.59 28.89 -105.39
N THR A 2 14.55 28.99 -104.05
CA THR A 2 15.40 29.87 -103.22
C THR A 2 14.97 29.82 -101.75
N LYS A 3 15.62 28.91 -101.02
CA LYS A 3 16.16 29.01 -99.65
C LYS A 3 15.31 29.72 -98.58
N ASN A 4 14.62 28.86 -97.81
CA ASN A 4 14.14 29.04 -96.45
C ASN A 4 15.15 29.82 -95.57
N THR A 5 14.85 31.08 -95.27
CA THR A 5 15.68 32.00 -94.48
C THR A 5 15.38 31.98 -92.98
N LYS A 6 14.44 31.15 -92.50
CA LYS A 6 14.11 31.08 -91.07
C LYS A 6 15.12 30.27 -90.23
N SER A 7 16.01 29.49 -90.85
CA SER A 7 16.94 28.61 -90.14
C SER A 7 18.31 29.22 -89.82
N ARG A 8 18.56 30.49 -90.14
CA ARG A 8 19.87 31.14 -89.89
C ARG A 8 20.00 31.88 -88.56
N PHE A 9 18.93 31.94 -87.76
CA PHE A 9 18.93 32.68 -86.49
C PHE A 9 18.57 31.84 -85.25
N SER A 10 18.50 30.51 -85.36
CA SER A 10 18.33 29.64 -84.19
C SER A 10 19.70 29.23 -83.65
N CYS A 11 20.12 29.89 -82.58
CA CYS A 11 21.25 29.48 -81.75
C CYS A 11 21.05 28.03 -81.27
N VAL A 12 21.85 27.09 -81.78
CA VAL A 12 21.80 25.65 -81.38
C VAL A 12 22.12 25.48 -79.89
N THR A 13 22.95 26.37 -79.33
CA THR A 13 23.27 26.41 -77.90
C THR A 13 22.07 26.80 -77.04
N CYS A 14 21.11 27.54 -77.60
CA CYS A 14 19.98 28.15 -76.90
C CYS A 14 18.73 27.26 -76.91
N GLN A 15 18.76 26.10 -77.58
CA GLN A 15 17.63 25.15 -77.61
C GLN A 15 17.64 24.15 -76.44
N SER A 16 18.69 24.15 -75.61
CA SER A 16 18.91 23.16 -74.53
C SER A 16 18.81 23.75 -73.11
N SER A 17 18.45 25.02 -72.97
CA SER A 17 18.38 25.71 -71.67
C SER A 17 17.03 25.54 -70.95
N ASP A 18 15.92 25.36 -71.66
CA ASP A 18 14.58 25.40 -71.03
C ASP A 18 14.18 24.10 -70.31
N LEU A 19 14.76 22.96 -70.69
CA LEU A 19 14.53 21.68 -69.99
C LEU A 19 15.36 21.54 -68.71
N LYS A 20 16.50 22.25 -68.60
CA LYS A 20 17.36 22.19 -67.40
C LYS A 20 16.76 22.93 -66.21
N THR A 21 15.93 23.94 -66.45
CA THR A 21 15.30 24.77 -65.41
C THR A 21 14.09 24.10 -64.75
N ILE A 22 13.43 23.15 -65.43
CA ILE A 22 12.25 22.42 -64.91
C ILE A 22 12.64 21.16 -64.15
N ASN A 23 13.77 20.53 -64.51
CA ASN A 23 14.24 19.31 -63.86
C ASN A 23 14.73 19.54 -62.41
N ASP A 24 15.29 20.71 -62.09
CA ASP A 24 15.80 21.03 -60.75
C ASP A 24 14.69 21.26 -59.70
N PRO A 25 13.60 22.02 -59.99
CA PRO A 25 12.44 22.13 -59.09
C PRO A 25 11.72 20.80 -58.85
N ILE A 26 11.57 19.96 -59.88
CA ILE A 26 10.90 18.65 -59.76
C ILE A 26 11.75 17.71 -58.91
N ALA A 27 13.07 17.65 -59.13
CA ALA A 27 13.97 16.87 -58.29
C ALA A 27 13.96 17.35 -56.82
N LYS A 28 13.94 18.66 -56.58
CA LYS A 28 13.81 19.24 -55.23
C LYS A 28 12.47 18.93 -54.57
N LEU A 29 11.39 18.83 -55.35
CA LEU A 29 10.08 18.44 -54.85
C LEU A 29 10.08 16.95 -54.45
N ASP A 30 10.64 16.08 -55.29
CA ASP A 30 10.79 14.64 -54.99
C ASP A 30 11.62 14.40 -53.73
N THR A 31 12.70 15.16 -53.52
CA THR A 31 13.49 15.05 -52.28
C THR A 31 12.68 15.46 -51.05
N LYS A 32 11.91 16.55 -51.13
CA LYS A 32 11.05 16.99 -50.02
C LYS A 32 9.94 15.98 -49.75
N MET A 33 9.37 15.39 -50.79
CA MET A 33 8.33 14.38 -50.66
C MET A 33 8.88 13.09 -50.05
N SER A 34 10.10 12.67 -50.43
CA SER A 34 10.82 11.57 -49.81
C SER A 34 11.08 11.84 -48.32
N ASP A 35 11.51 13.05 -47.97
CA ASP A 35 11.77 13.41 -46.58
C ASP A 35 10.48 13.46 -45.75
N ILE A 36 9.37 13.92 -46.31
CA ILE A 36 8.05 13.83 -45.67
C ILE A 36 7.65 12.38 -45.45
N ILE A 37 7.84 11.49 -46.43
CA ILE A 37 7.56 10.06 -46.28
C ILE A 37 8.40 9.46 -45.15
N LYS A 38 9.69 9.81 -45.04
CA LYS A 38 10.54 9.37 -43.94
C LYS A 38 10.04 9.88 -42.58
N SER A 39 9.64 11.16 -42.50
CA SER A 39 9.09 11.73 -41.27
C SER A 39 7.78 11.07 -40.86
N VAL A 40 6.88 10.80 -41.81
CA VAL A 40 5.61 10.11 -41.55
C VAL A 40 5.85 8.67 -41.08
N ASN A 41 6.76 7.94 -41.73
CA ASN A 41 7.12 6.58 -41.31
C ASN A 41 7.74 6.58 -39.91
N PHE A 42 8.63 7.54 -39.62
CA PHE A 42 9.19 7.69 -38.28
C PHE A 42 8.10 7.98 -37.25
N MET A 43 7.19 8.91 -37.52
CA MET A 43 6.06 9.22 -36.64
C MET A 43 5.13 8.02 -36.43
N SER A 44 4.87 7.24 -37.48
CA SER A 44 4.06 6.01 -37.39
C SER A 44 4.69 5.01 -36.42
N ASN A 45 5.99 4.77 -36.55
CA ASN A 45 6.71 3.86 -35.65
C ASN A 45 6.70 4.36 -34.20
N GLN A 46 6.90 5.67 -33.99
CA GLN A 46 6.85 6.28 -32.66
C GLN A 46 5.44 6.17 -32.04
N PHE A 47 4.39 6.28 -32.86
CA PHE A 47 3.01 6.13 -32.41
C PHE A 47 2.69 4.69 -32.01
N ASP A 48 3.17 3.71 -32.78
CA ASP A 48 3.03 2.30 -32.43
C ASP A 48 3.73 1.96 -31.12
N ASP A 49 4.94 2.48 -30.91
CA ASP A 49 5.68 2.27 -29.66
C ASP A 49 5.03 2.99 -28.46
N PHE A 50 4.42 4.15 -28.70
CA PHE A 50 3.60 4.82 -27.69
C PHE A 50 2.38 3.97 -27.30
N ASN A 51 1.66 3.42 -28.29
CA ASN A 51 0.51 2.55 -28.02
C ASN A 51 0.91 1.32 -27.21
N LYS A 52 2.04 0.67 -27.53
CA LYS A 52 2.55 -0.46 -26.74
C LYS A 52 2.82 -0.07 -25.27
N LYS A 53 3.44 1.09 -25.04
CA LYS A 53 3.70 1.59 -23.68
C LYS A 53 2.42 1.93 -22.94
N LEU A 54 1.43 2.48 -23.63
CA LEU A 54 0.13 2.82 -23.07
C LEU A 54 -0.62 1.54 -22.65
N GLU A 55 -0.66 0.52 -23.52
CA GLU A 55 -1.25 -0.78 -23.19
C GLU A 55 -0.56 -1.43 -21.98
N SER A 56 0.78 -1.42 -21.94
CA SER A 56 1.53 -1.93 -20.78
C SER A 56 1.16 -1.19 -19.49
N SER A 57 1.05 0.15 -19.57
CA SER A 57 0.69 0.99 -18.42
C SER A 57 -0.75 0.72 -17.95
N LEU A 58 -1.68 0.48 -18.88
CA LEU A 58 -3.06 0.13 -18.54
C LEU A 58 -3.14 -1.23 -17.83
N ILE A 59 -2.35 -2.22 -18.26
CA ILE A 59 -2.26 -3.52 -17.60
C ILE A 59 -1.72 -3.36 -16.18
N GLU A 60 -0.62 -2.62 -16.00
CA GLU A 60 -0.04 -2.36 -14.68
C GLU A 60 -1.01 -1.62 -13.75
N MET A 61 -1.71 -0.60 -14.24
CA MET A 61 -2.74 0.10 -13.46
C MET A 61 -3.87 -0.83 -13.01
N LYS A 62 -4.29 -1.76 -13.87
CA LYS A 62 -5.33 -2.74 -13.53
C LYS A 62 -4.85 -3.72 -12.45
N LEU A 63 -3.61 -4.18 -12.55
CA LEU A 63 -2.99 -5.04 -11.53
C LEU A 63 -2.88 -4.30 -10.19
N LEU A 64 -2.33 -3.08 -10.20
CA LEU A 64 -2.22 -2.23 -9.00
C LEU A 64 -3.57 -1.95 -8.35
N ARG A 65 -4.62 -1.73 -9.16
CA ARG A 65 -5.98 -1.55 -8.64
C ARG A 65 -6.47 -2.82 -7.94
N ASN A 66 -6.31 -3.98 -8.57
CA ASN A 66 -6.72 -5.25 -7.98
C ASN A 66 -5.97 -5.55 -6.67
N ASP A 67 -4.66 -5.30 -6.64
CA ASP A 67 -3.87 -5.55 -5.43
C ASP A 67 -4.24 -4.59 -4.30
N ASN A 68 -4.51 -3.32 -4.61
CA ASN A 68 -5.02 -2.38 -3.62
C ASN A 68 -6.37 -2.80 -3.02
N GLU A 69 -7.30 -3.32 -3.84
CA GLU A 69 -8.58 -3.82 -3.35
C GLU A 69 -8.41 -5.04 -2.43
N LYS A 70 -7.51 -5.98 -2.79
CA LYS A 70 -7.16 -7.11 -1.92
C LYS A 70 -6.56 -6.65 -0.59
N ILE A 71 -5.60 -5.72 -0.63
CA ILE A 71 -4.95 -5.18 0.56
C ILE A 71 -5.97 -4.52 1.49
N LYS A 72 -6.89 -3.71 0.94
CA LYS A 72 -7.96 -3.08 1.74
C LYS A 72 -8.87 -4.11 2.39
N THR A 73 -9.24 -5.15 1.66
CA THR A 73 -10.11 -6.23 2.16
C THR A 73 -9.44 -6.98 3.30
N GLU A 74 -8.17 -7.36 3.14
CA GLU A 74 -7.40 -8.04 4.18
C GLU A 74 -7.17 -7.14 5.40
N ASN A 75 -6.88 -5.86 5.21
CA ASN A 75 -6.69 -4.92 6.31
C ASN A 75 -7.98 -4.76 7.14
N LEU A 76 -9.14 -4.70 6.48
CA LEU A 76 -10.43 -4.69 7.16
C LEU A 76 -10.67 -5.99 7.95
N ARG A 77 -10.41 -7.15 7.34
CA ARG A 77 -10.52 -8.46 8.01
C ARG A 77 -9.65 -8.53 9.26
N LEU A 78 -8.36 -8.19 9.13
CA LEU A 78 -7.41 -8.19 10.24
C LEU A 78 -7.81 -7.20 11.34
N SER A 79 -8.31 -6.02 10.97
CA SER A 79 -8.79 -5.02 11.94
C SER A 79 -9.98 -5.54 12.76
N ASN A 80 -10.90 -6.27 12.11
CA ASN A 80 -12.02 -6.90 12.79
C ASN A 80 -11.58 -8.05 13.71
N GLU A 81 -10.65 -8.89 13.26
CA GLU A 81 -10.08 -9.97 14.09
C GLU A 81 -9.39 -9.42 15.33
N ILE A 82 -8.62 -8.33 15.19
CA ILE A 82 -8.01 -7.64 16.33
C ILE A 82 -9.07 -7.14 17.31
N LEU A 83 -10.17 -6.58 16.80
CA LEU A 83 -11.27 -6.10 17.65
C LEU A 83 -11.92 -7.24 18.43
N GLU A 84 -12.20 -8.37 17.78
CA GLU A 84 -12.76 -9.56 18.43
C GLU A 84 -11.82 -10.13 19.50
N ILE A 85 -10.52 -10.20 19.20
CA ILE A 85 -9.52 -10.69 20.15
C ILE A 85 -9.45 -9.77 21.38
N LYS A 86 -9.48 -8.45 21.19
CA LYS A 86 -9.51 -7.49 22.30
C LYS A 86 -10.74 -7.69 23.18
N GLN A 87 -11.92 -7.81 22.59
CA GLN A 87 -13.15 -8.05 23.36
C GLN A 87 -13.11 -9.36 24.15
N LYS A 88 -12.56 -10.43 23.56
CA LYS A 88 -12.35 -11.71 24.25
C LYS A 88 -11.35 -11.59 25.39
N LEU A 89 -10.26 -10.84 25.18
CA LEU A 89 -9.25 -10.58 26.20
C LEU A 89 -9.86 -9.80 27.36
N ASP A 90 -10.58 -8.71 27.09
CA ASP A 90 -11.26 -7.91 28.12
C ASP A 90 -12.23 -8.78 28.94
N SER A 91 -12.99 -9.66 28.26
CA SER A 91 -13.91 -10.59 28.92
C SER A 91 -13.18 -11.60 29.80
N PHE A 92 -12.03 -12.09 29.34
CA PHE A 92 -11.20 -13.04 30.09
C PHE A 92 -10.55 -12.39 31.31
N GLU A 93 -10.00 -11.18 31.16
CA GLU A 93 -9.44 -10.40 32.26
C GLU A 93 -10.52 -10.07 33.30
N GLN A 94 -11.70 -9.63 32.85
CA GLN A 94 -12.82 -9.35 33.75
C GLN A 94 -13.31 -10.61 34.47
N HIS A 95 -13.37 -11.75 33.78
CA HIS A 95 -13.71 -13.03 34.39
C HIS A 95 -12.68 -13.42 35.46
N ASN A 96 -11.39 -13.25 35.17
CA ASN A 96 -10.32 -13.56 36.11
C ASN A 96 -10.37 -12.64 37.34
N LEU A 97 -10.62 -11.34 37.15
CA LEU A 97 -10.83 -10.39 38.24
C LEU A 97 -12.08 -10.69 39.07
N GLY A 98 -13.12 -11.28 38.48
CA GLY A 98 -14.34 -11.67 39.20
C GLY A 98 -14.13 -12.75 40.24
N ILE A 99 -13.06 -13.54 40.10
CA ILE A 99 -12.70 -14.66 40.98
C ILE A 99 -11.64 -14.24 42.01
N SER A 100 -10.95 -13.13 41.76
CA SER A 100 -9.91 -12.56 42.62
C SER A 100 -10.45 -11.44 43.52
N VAL A 101 -10.02 -11.41 44.78
CA VAL A 101 -10.27 -10.29 45.69
C VAL A 101 -8.98 -9.57 46.06
N GLU A 102 -9.00 -8.24 45.97
CA GLU A 102 -7.91 -7.37 46.42
C GLU A 102 -8.12 -6.92 47.87
N ILE A 103 -7.18 -7.24 48.74
CA ILE A 103 -7.19 -6.82 50.14
C ILE A 103 -6.10 -5.79 50.37
N LYS A 104 -6.52 -4.57 50.70
CA LYS A 104 -5.65 -3.40 50.97
C LYS A 104 -5.59 -3.11 52.46
N GLY A 105 -4.47 -2.52 52.90
CA GLY A 105 -4.30 -2.05 54.29
C GLY A 105 -3.80 -3.10 55.29
N ILE A 106 -3.31 -4.25 54.83
CA ILE A 106 -2.68 -5.27 55.69
C ILE A 106 -1.17 -5.01 55.79
N PRO A 107 -0.62 -4.69 56.98
CA PRO A 107 0.82 -4.52 57.18
C PRO A 107 1.60 -5.77 56.77
N LYS A 108 2.81 -5.58 56.25
CA LYS A 108 3.69 -6.67 55.83
C LYS A 108 4.47 -7.22 57.02
N SER A 109 4.41 -8.54 57.20
CA SER A 109 5.20 -9.25 58.22
C SER A 109 6.24 -10.17 57.55
N PRO A 110 7.43 -10.34 58.13
CA PRO A 110 8.40 -11.32 57.64
C PRO A 110 7.83 -12.75 57.76
N ASN A 111 8.02 -13.58 56.72
CA ASN A 111 7.49 -14.96 56.63
C ASN A 111 5.97 -15.08 56.85
N GLU A 112 5.20 -14.13 56.34
CA GLU A 112 3.74 -14.18 56.45
C GLU A 112 3.11 -15.29 55.58
N ASN A 113 2.01 -15.85 56.08
CA ASN A 113 1.15 -16.74 55.32
C ASN A 113 -0.09 -15.97 54.85
N CYS A 114 -0.11 -15.59 53.57
CA CYS A 114 -1.21 -14.82 52.98
C CYS A 114 -2.55 -15.58 53.02
N LEU A 115 -2.54 -16.91 52.86
CA LEU A 115 -3.76 -17.73 52.94
C LEU A 115 -4.38 -17.67 54.33
N ALA A 116 -3.56 -17.79 55.38
CA ALA A 116 -4.04 -17.73 56.76
C ALA A 116 -4.65 -16.35 57.10
N ILE A 117 -4.07 -15.27 56.58
CA ILE A 117 -4.59 -13.91 56.76
C ILE A 117 -5.97 -13.78 56.10
N VAL A 118 -6.11 -14.24 54.86
CA VAL A 118 -7.39 -14.19 54.11
C VAL A 118 -8.47 -14.99 54.83
N GLN A 119 -8.15 -16.19 55.33
CA GLN A 119 -9.07 -17.02 56.13
C GLN A 119 -9.46 -16.33 57.45
N GLN A 120 -8.54 -15.65 58.12
CA GLN A 120 -8.83 -14.92 59.35
C GLN A 120 -9.78 -13.75 59.08
N ILE A 121 -9.60 -13.03 57.98
CA ILE A 121 -10.50 -11.96 57.55
C ILE A 121 -11.89 -12.52 57.27
N ALA A 122 -11.99 -13.61 56.51
CA ALA A 122 -13.26 -14.26 56.21
C ALA A 122 -14.02 -14.71 57.47
N LYS A 123 -13.29 -15.30 58.43
CA LYS A 123 -13.85 -15.69 59.73
C LYS A 123 -14.37 -14.49 60.51
N LYS A 124 -13.70 -13.34 60.47
CA LYS A 124 -14.18 -12.11 61.11
C LYS A 124 -15.39 -11.51 60.40
N LEU A 125 -15.52 -11.71 59.10
CA LEU A 125 -16.67 -11.28 58.29
C LEU A 125 -17.84 -12.27 58.33
N ASN A 126 -17.70 -13.40 59.03
CA ASN A 126 -18.67 -14.51 59.04
C ASN A 126 -19.01 -15.06 57.64
N THR A 127 -18.04 -15.04 56.72
CA THR A 127 -18.21 -15.57 55.36
C THR A 127 -17.40 -16.85 55.20
N THR A 128 -18.01 -17.88 54.60
CA THR A 128 -17.30 -19.09 54.19
C THR A 128 -16.69 -18.86 52.82
N ILE A 129 -15.36 -18.83 52.73
CA ILE A 129 -14.64 -18.73 51.45
C ILE A 129 -13.66 -19.88 51.33
N THR A 130 -13.52 -20.43 50.13
CA THR A 130 -12.44 -21.35 49.79
C THR A 130 -11.43 -20.56 48.98
N THR A 131 -10.24 -20.34 49.54
CA THR A 131 -9.15 -19.62 48.86
C THR A 131 -8.19 -20.62 48.26
N THR A 132 -7.99 -20.58 46.95
CA THR A 132 -7.08 -21.47 46.22
C THR A 132 -5.64 -20.98 46.36
N GLU A 133 -5.43 -19.69 46.13
CA GLU A 133 -4.12 -19.06 46.22
C GLU A 133 -4.23 -17.64 46.77
N ALA A 134 -3.20 -17.20 47.49
CA ALA A 134 -3.11 -15.84 47.99
C ALA A 134 -1.65 -15.39 47.96
N THR A 135 -1.38 -14.27 47.29
CA THR A 135 -0.02 -13.72 47.14
C THR A 135 -0.01 -12.22 47.33
N ARG A 136 1.13 -11.68 47.76
CA ARG A 136 1.33 -10.23 47.79
C ARG A 136 1.83 -9.71 46.45
N LEU A 137 1.13 -8.71 45.94
CA LEU A 137 1.61 -7.96 44.79
C LEU A 137 2.52 -6.82 45.28
N SER A 138 3.78 -6.86 44.84
CA SER A 138 4.72 -5.77 45.07
C SER A 138 4.45 -4.67 44.04
N THR A 139 3.89 -3.55 44.50
CA THR A 139 3.67 -2.38 43.64
C THR A 139 4.90 -1.47 43.70
N SER A 140 5.38 -1.02 42.53
CA SER A 140 6.55 -0.14 42.40
C SER A 140 6.32 1.27 42.95
N ASN A 141 5.06 1.70 43.09
CA ASN A 141 4.68 3.08 43.38
C ASN A 141 4.32 3.30 44.85
N ASN A 142 5.26 3.16 45.79
CA ASN A 142 5.14 3.51 47.22
C ASN A 142 3.78 3.21 47.89
N SER A 143 3.06 2.21 47.39
CA SER A 143 1.69 1.92 47.73
C SER A 143 1.70 0.81 48.77
N TYR A 144 0.72 0.83 49.66
CA TYR A 144 0.55 -0.23 50.63
C TYR A 144 0.53 -1.59 49.91
N PRO A 145 1.27 -2.58 50.40
CA PRO A 145 1.35 -3.88 49.76
C PRO A 145 -0.04 -4.53 49.73
N ILE A 146 -0.47 -4.97 48.56
CA ILE A 146 -1.81 -5.53 48.30
C ILE A 146 -1.71 -7.05 48.38
N ILE A 147 -2.68 -7.70 49.02
CA ILE A 147 -2.85 -9.15 48.94
C ILE A 147 -3.91 -9.42 47.87
N ILE A 148 -3.59 -10.25 46.89
CA ILE A 148 -4.53 -10.78 45.91
C ILE A 148 -4.83 -12.21 46.31
N ALA A 149 -6.10 -12.53 46.49
CA ALA A 149 -6.56 -13.87 46.82
C ALA A 149 -7.55 -14.37 45.79
N ASN A 150 -7.30 -15.53 45.20
CA ASN A 150 -8.19 -16.18 44.26
C ASN A 150 -9.10 -17.13 45.02
N LEU A 151 -10.40 -16.94 44.83
CA LEU A 151 -11.45 -17.70 45.50
C LEU A 151 -11.95 -18.80 44.57
N GLU A 152 -12.35 -19.95 45.09
CA GLU A 152 -13.10 -20.90 44.28
C GLU A 152 -14.54 -20.42 44.15
N THR A 153 -15.01 -20.30 42.92
CA THR A 153 -16.45 -20.23 42.64
C THR A 153 -17.09 -21.57 42.96
N ALA A 154 -18.16 -21.54 43.77
CA ALA A 154 -19.02 -22.69 44.04
C ALA A 154 -19.81 -23.12 42.79
#